data_AF-A0A7V3X3H5-F1
#
_entry.id   AF-A0A7V3X3H5-F1
#
_cell.length_a   1.000
_cell.length_b   1.000
_cell.length_c   1.000
_cell.angle_alpha   90.00
_cell.angle_beta   90.00
_cell.angle_gamma   90.00
#
_symmetry.space_group_name_H-M   'P 1'
#
loop_
_entity.id
_entity.type
_entity.pdbx_description
1 polymer ?
#
loop_
_entity_poly.entity_id
_entity_poly.type
_entity_poly.pdbx_seq_one_letter_code
_entity_poly.pdbx_strand_id
1 'polypeptide(L)'
;MGFHEVRFPASLSFGAVGGPERRTEVVTLANGFEERNTPWAHSKRRYDAGLGMRSLDDVELLIAFYEARQGQLYGFRWKDWADYKSGKASVAPHFEDQVIAIGDGVTAMFPLTKTYASGTAQYVRPITKPVAGTVVVGIQGDQQQEAIHFDVDTVTGVITFNHPPDIGVEVTAGFEFDVPVRFDTDRIQTSVASFQAGEVPNVPVVEVRI
;
A
#
# COMPACT_ATOMS: atom_id res chain seq x y z
N MET A 1 -8.10 -7.32 -14.64
CA MET A 1 -8.79 -6.14 -14.05
C MET A 1 -8.09 -4.90 -14.57
N GLY A 2 -8.81 -3.83 -14.94
CA GLY A 2 -8.17 -2.61 -15.41
C GLY A 2 -7.46 -1.89 -14.26
N PHE A 3 -6.22 -1.45 -14.46
CA PHE A 3 -5.47 -0.66 -13.48
C PHE A 3 -4.73 0.46 -14.20
N HIS A 4 -4.85 1.69 -13.68
CA HIS A 4 -4.11 2.83 -14.18
C HIS A 4 -2.96 3.14 -13.22
N GLU A 5 -1.73 3.21 -13.75
CA GLU A 5 -0.50 3.51 -13.00
C GLU A 5 -0.39 5.01 -12.66
N VAL A 6 -1.41 5.51 -11.97
CA VAL A 6 -1.57 6.91 -11.60
C VAL A 6 -1.96 6.99 -10.14
N ARG A 7 -1.36 7.92 -9.42
CA ARG A 7 -1.65 8.14 -8.01
C ARG A 7 -2.85 9.07 -7.85
N PHE A 8 -3.75 8.72 -6.93
CA PHE A 8 -4.77 9.65 -6.45
C PHE A 8 -4.12 10.91 -5.87
N PRO A 9 -4.67 12.11 -6.07
CA PRO A 9 -4.06 13.34 -5.59
C PRO A 9 -3.71 13.27 -4.09
N ALA A 10 -2.42 13.40 -3.77
CA ALA A 10 -1.91 13.15 -2.43
C ALA A 10 -2.41 14.19 -1.39
N SER A 11 -2.75 15.40 -1.85
CA SER A 11 -3.40 16.44 -1.04
C SER A 11 -4.77 15.97 -0.52
N LEU A 12 -5.54 15.28 -1.36
CA LEU A 12 -6.86 14.76 -1.01
C LEU A 12 -6.77 13.52 -0.13
N SER A 13 -5.75 12.67 -0.29
CA SER A 13 -5.58 11.49 0.57
C SER A 13 -5.03 11.81 1.96
N PHE A 14 -4.43 12.98 2.18
CA PHE A 14 -3.82 13.37 3.47
C PHE A 14 -4.82 13.42 4.63
N GLY A 15 -6.09 13.74 4.35
CA GLY A 15 -7.16 13.75 5.35
C GLY A 15 -7.93 12.44 5.47
N ALA A 16 -7.62 11.44 4.65
CA ALA A 16 -8.46 10.25 4.53
C ALA A 16 -8.47 9.41 5.82
N VAL A 17 -9.64 8.88 6.18
CA VAL A 17 -9.78 7.91 7.27
C VAL A 17 -9.78 6.52 6.68
N GLY A 18 -9.04 5.60 7.26
CA GLY A 18 -9.04 4.23 6.79
C GLY A 18 -8.04 3.35 7.50
N GLY A 19 -7.95 2.11 7.05
CA GLY A 19 -7.02 1.15 7.60
C GLY A 19 -7.26 -0.29 7.15
N PRO A 20 -6.52 -1.24 7.73
CA PRO A 20 -6.62 -2.65 7.40
C PRO A 20 -7.89 -3.30 7.99
N GLU A 21 -8.62 -4.02 7.15
CA GLU A 21 -9.73 -4.90 7.54
C GLU A 21 -9.26 -6.36 7.49
N ARG A 22 -9.48 -7.11 8.57
CA ARG A 22 -9.30 -8.57 8.61
C ARG A 22 -10.68 -9.21 8.61
N ARG A 23 -10.83 -10.27 7.84
CA ARG A 23 -12.05 -11.09 7.87
C ARG A 23 -11.81 -12.30 8.76
N THR A 24 -12.45 -12.32 9.92
CA THR A 24 -12.41 -13.45 10.85
C THR A 24 -13.84 -13.88 11.14
N GLU A 25 -14.14 -15.13 10.85
CA GLU A 25 -15.41 -15.78 11.16
C GLU A 25 -15.25 -16.43 12.53
N VAL A 26 -16.09 -16.02 13.49
CA VAL A 26 -16.04 -16.50 14.88
C VAL A 26 -17.32 -17.28 15.17
N VAL A 27 -17.15 -18.53 15.60
CA VAL A 27 -18.25 -19.43 15.98
C VAL A 27 -18.13 -19.74 17.46
N THR A 28 -19.16 -19.39 18.24
CA THR A 28 -19.25 -19.71 19.66
C THR A 28 -19.88 -21.09 19.84
N LEU A 29 -19.16 -22.00 20.49
CA LEU A 29 -19.60 -23.35 20.80
C LEU A 29 -20.49 -23.36 22.05
N ALA A 30 -21.39 -24.35 22.15
CA ALA A 30 -22.32 -24.49 23.26
C ALA A 30 -21.65 -24.67 24.65
N ASN A 31 -20.37 -25.05 24.68
CA ASN A 31 -19.55 -25.18 25.88
C ASN A 31 -18.79 -23.89 26.25
N GLY A 32 -19.04 -22.77 25.57
CA GLY A 32 -18.42 -21.47 25.82
C GLY A 32 -17.07 -21.24 25.15
N PHE A 33 -16.58 -22.19 24.34
CA PHE A 33 -15.36 -22.00 23.54
C PHE A 33 -15.64 -21.29 22.20
N GLU A 34 -14.61 -20.73 21.58
CA GLU A 34 -14.69 -20.11 20.25
C GLU A 34 -13.81 -20.84 19.24
N GLU A 35 -14.36 -21.09 18.05
CA GLU A 35 -13.57 -21.38 16.85
C GLU A 35 -13.45 -20.12 15.98
N ARG A 36 -12.25 -19.89 15.44
CA ARG A 36 -11.94 -18.71 14.61
C ARG A 36 -11.33 -19.17 13.30
N ASN A 37 -11.95 -18.78 12.18
CA ASN A 37 -11.45 -19.06 10.84
C ASN A 37 -11.24 -17.75 10.07
N THR A 38 -10.23 -17.68 9.22
CA THR A 38 -10.01 -16.51 8.36
C THR A 38 -9.87 -16.95 6.89
N PRO A 39 -10.81 -16.57 6.01
CA PRO A 39 -10.70 -16.90 4.59
C PRO A 39 -9.64 -16.05 3.86
N TRP A 40 -9.08 -15.02 4.50
CA TRP A 40 -8.12 -14.10 3.90
C TRP A 40 -6.75 -14.20 4.58
N ALA A 41 -5.72 -14.54 3.80
CA ALA A 41 -4.34 -14.50 4.30
C ALA A 41 -3.88 -13.08 4.68
N HIS A 42 -4.28 -12.08 3.88
CA HIS A 42 -3.88 -10.69 4.04
C HIS A 42 -5.08 -9.79 4.35
N SER A 43 -4.87 -8.76 5.18
CA SER A 43 -5.88 -7.71 5.37
C SER A 43 -6.20 -7.00 4.06
N LYS A 44 -7.42 -6.50 3.94
CA LYS A 44 -7.88 -5.65 2.84
C LYS A 44 -8.09 -4.23 3.37
N ARG A 45 -7.51 -3.21 2.75
CA ARG A 45 -7.62 -1.83 3.24
C ARG A 45 -8.86 -1.13 2.69
N ARG A 46 -9.45 -0.29 3.53
CA ARG A 46 -10.57 0.60 3.18
C ARG A 46 -10.25 2.00 3.62
N TYR A 47 -10.61 2.97 2.81
CA TYR A 47 -10.39 4.40 3.05
C TYR A 47 -11.62 5.21 2.66
N ASP A 48 -11.74 6.41 3.22
CA ASP A 48 -12.67 7.44 2.80
C ASP A 48 -11.87 8.73 2.52
N ALA A 49 -11.84 9.15 1.25
CA ALA A 49 -11.13 10.35 0.81
C ALA A 49 -11.88 11.66 1.10
N GLY A 50 -13.09 11.58 1.66
CA GLY A 50 -13.98 12.70 1.88
C GLY A 50 -13.36 13.89 2.58
N LEU A 51 -12.70 13.64 3.71
CA LEU A 51 -12.17 14.67 4.61
C LEU A 51 -11.05 15.52 4.01
N GLY A 52 -10.47 15.11 2.88
CA GLY A 52 -9.38 15.82 2.23
C GLY A 52 -9.79 17.06 1.45
N MET A 53 -11.08 17.20 1.10
CA MET A 53 -11.56 18.27 0.22
C MET A 53 -11.75 19.59 0.99
N ARG A 54 -11.08 20.65 0.52
CA ARG A 54 -11.05 21.97 1.17
C ARG A 54 -11.46 23.13 0.25
N SER A 55 -11.65 22.85 -1.04
CA SER A 55 -12.03 23.83 -2.05
C SER A 55 -12.94 23.24 -3.13
N LEU A 56 -13.53 24.11 -3.96
CA LEU A 56 -14.24 23.67 -5.18
C LEU A 56 -13.27 23.04 -6.20
N ASP A 57 -12.02 23.51 -6.25
CA ASP A 57 -10.99 22.96 -7.13
C ASP A 57 -10.66 21.49 -6.75
N ASP A 58 -10.67 21.17 -5.45
CA ASP A 58 -10.52 19.79 -4.97
C ASP A 58 -11.68 18.90 -5.42
N VAL A 59 -12.89 19.44 -5.46
CA VAL A 59 -14.09 18.73 -5.93
C VAL A 59 -14.01 18.49 -7.43
N GLU A 60 -13.61 19.49 -8.22
CA GLU A 60 -13.37 19.34 -9.66
C GLU A 60 -12.30 18.28 -9.94
N LEU A 61 -11.18 18.32 -9.21
CA LEU A 61 -10.09 17.35 -9.33
C LEU A 61 -10.56 15.92 -9.00
N LEU A 62 -11.39 15.76 -7.96
CA LEU A 62 -12.00 14.48 -7.62
C LEU A 62 -12.91 13.97 -8.73
N ILE A 63 -13.81 14.81 -9.25
CA ILE A 63 -14.74 14.44 -10.33
C ILE A 63 -13.96 14.02 -11.58
N ALA A 64 -12.97 14.82 -11.99
CA ALA A 64 -12.11 14.50 -13.12
C ALA A 64 -11.37 13.16 -12.92
N PHE A 65 -10.87 12.90 -11.70
CA PHE A 65 -10.21 11.64 -11.39
C PHE A 65 -11.17 10.45 -11.45
N TYR A 66 -12.38 10.61 -10.89
CA TYR A 66 -13.44 9.60 -10.85
C TYR A 66 -13.93 9.19 -12.25
N GLU A 67 -14.28 10.17 -13.09
CA GLU A 67 -14.76 9.93 -14.45
C GLU A 67 -13.71 9.23 -15.31
N ALA A 68 -12.44 9.65 -15.21
CA ALA A 68 -11.35 9.00 -15.93
C ALA A 68 -11.05 7.56 -15.45
N ARG A 69 -11.60 7.12 -14.32
CA ARG A 69 -11.50 5.74 -13.78
C ARG A 69 -12.81 4.96 -13.99
N GLN A 70 -13.81 5.61 -14.57
CA GLN A 70 -15.14 5.05 -14.84
C GLN A 70 -15.73 4.44 -13.56
N GLY A 71 -15.66 5.19 -12.48
CA GLY A 71 -16.07 4.75 -11.15
C GLY A 71 -15.29 3.54 -10.65
N GLN A 72 -15.97 2.41 -10.49
CA GLN A 72 -15.38 1.20 -9.91
C GLN A 72 -14.53 0.37 -10.89
N LEU A 73 -14.53 0.72 -12.18
CA LEU A 73 -13.99 -0.15 -13.22
C LEU A 73 -12.45 -0.26 -13.20
N TYR A 74 -11.76 0.86 -13.02
CA TYR A 74 -10.30 0.90 -13.03
C TYR A 74 -9.71 1.18 -11.65
N GLY A 75 -8.72 0.37 -11.26
CA GLY A 75 -7.90 0.62 -10.09
C GLY A 75 -6.86 1.71 -10.32
N PHE A 76 -6.31 2.23 -9.23
CA PHE A 76 -5.28 3.27 -9.21
C PHE A 76 -4.42 3.16 -7.95
N ARG A 77 -3.32 3.94 -7.89
CA ARG A 77 -2.40 3.97 -6.75
C ARG A 77 -2.92 4.91 -5.67
N TRP A 78 -2.88 4.46 -4.41
CA TRP A 78 -3.29 5.23 -3.25
C TRP A 78 -2.17 5.39 -2.24
N LYS A 79 -1.84 6.65 -1.88
CA LYS A 79 -0.88 6.93 -0.81
C LYS A 79 -1.60 6.90 0.54
N ASP A 80 -1.35 5.85 1.31
CA ASP A 80 -1.82 5.68 2.69
C ASP A 80 -0.84 6.34 3.67
N TRP A 81 -1.14 7.56 4.10
CA TRP A 81 -0.25 8.34 4.97
C TRP A 81 0.04 7.69 6.33
N ALA A 82 -0.77 6.74 6.77
CA ALA A 82 -0.53 6.01 8.03
C ALA A 82 0.47 4.85 7.87
N ASP A 83 0.65 4.31 6.66
CA ASP A 83 1.39 3.05 6.46
C ASP A 83 2.33 3.03 5.24
N TYR A 84 2.48 4.12 4.47
CA TYR A 84 3.21 4.17 3.18
C TYR A 84 4.73 3.93 3.20
N LYS A 85 5.37 3.63 4.33
CA LYS A 85 6.84 3.45 4.45
C LYS A 85 7.21 2.08 4.98
N SER A 86 8.33 1.52 4.54
CA SER A 86 8.94 0.29 5.05
C SER A 86 9.26 0.36 6.56
N GLY A 87 9.95 1.42 6.98
CA GLY A 87 10.41 1.61 8.36
C GLY A 87 9.49 2.48 9.23
N LYS A 88 10.10 3.21 10.17
CA LYS A 88 9.38 4.11 11.09
C LYS A 88 8.72 5.26 10.34
N ALA A 89 7.47 5.57 10.68
CA ALA A 89 6.70 6.63 10.02
C ALA A 89 7.40 8.01 10.01
N SER A 90 8.14 8.33 11.08
CA SER A 90 8.83 9.61 11.27
C SER A 90 10.18 9.72 10.55
N VAL A 91 10.70 8.66 9.94
CA VAL A 91 12.02 8.62 9.30
C VAL A 91 11.86 8.41 7.80
N ALA A 92 12.85 8.84 7.01
CA ALA A 92 12.93 8.49 5.60
C ALA A 92 13.29 6.99 5.43
N PRO A 93 12.94 6.35 4.30
CA PRO A 93 13.35 4.98 4.04
C PRO A 93 14.87 4.79 4.16
N HIS A 94 15.28 3.73 4.86
CA HIS A 94 16.68 3.33 5.01
C HIS A 94 16.88 1.93 4.45
N PHE A 95 18.05 1.64 3.88
CA PHE A 95 18.30 0.35 3.22
C PHE A 95 18.18 -0.84 4.18
N GLU A 96 18.36 -0.62 5.48
CA GLU A 96 18.21 -1.64 6.54
C GLU A 96 16.79 -1.79 7.09
N ASP A 97 15.79 -1.09 6.52
CA ASP A 97 14.44 -1.04 7.12
C ASP A 97 13.77 -2.42 7.25
N GLN A 98 13.89 -3.27 6.23
CA GLN A 98 13.24 -4.57 6.16
C GLN A 98 14.21 -5.62 5.63
N VAL A 99 14.38 -6.73 6.35
CA VAL A 99 14.99 -7.94 5.78
C VAL A 99 13.95 -8.59 4.87
N ILE A 100 14.23 -8.64 3.57
CA ILE A 100 13.31 -9.18 2.57
C ILE A 100 13.69 -10.60 2.13
N ALA A 101 14.96 -10.98 2.24
CA ALA A 101 15.44 -12.32 1.90
C ALA A 101 16.81 -12.64 2.51
N ILE A 102 17.16 -13.92 2.47
CA ILE A 102 18.53 -14.43 2.63
C ILE A 102 18.96 -15.00 1.28
N GLY A 103 20.13 -14.60 0.80
CA GLY A 103 20.70 -15.06 -0.45
C GLY A 103 20.94 -16.57 -0.45
N ASP A 104 20.70 -17.18 -1.60
CA ASP A 104 20.93 -18.60 -1.88
C ASP A 104 21.99 -18.81 -2.99
N GLY A 105 22.62 -17.72 -3.45
CA GLY A 105 23.59 -17.73 -4.56
C GLY A 105 22.99 -17.96 -5.94
N VAL A 106 21.67 -18.05 -6.08
CA VAL A 106 20.99 -18.42 -7.34
C VAL A 106 19.85 -17.46 -7.68
N THR A 107 19.01 -17.14 -6.71
CA THR A 107 17.84 -16.26 -6.86
C THR A 107 18.29 -14.81 -6.95
N ALA A 108 17.97 -14.15 -8.06
CA ALA A 108 18.26 -12.72 -8.26
C ALA A 108 17.04 -11.82 -8.08
N MET A 109 15.84 -12.39 -7.98
CA MET A 109 14.57 -11.66 -7.94
C MET A 109 13.91 -11.78 -6.58
N PHE A 110 13.70 -10.66 -5.91
CA PHE A 110 13.13 -10.63 -4.56
C PHE A 110 11.94 -9.67 -4.49
N PRO A 111 10.74 -10.15 -4.11
CA PRO A 111 9.60 -9.27 -3.88
C PRO A 111 9.83 -8.44 -2.62
N LEU A 112 9.41 -7.17 -2.66
CA LEU A 112 9.38 -6.30 -1.50
C LEU A 112 8.36 -6.81 -0.48
N THR A 113 8.75 -6.79 0.78
CA THR A 113 7.87 -7.15 1.89
C THR A 113 7.97 -6.15 3.03
N LYS A 114 6.88 -5.97 3.76
CA LYS A 114 6.85 -5.25 5.03
C LYS A 114 6.40 -6.17 6.15
N THR A 115 7.21 -6.27 7.19
CA THR A 115 6.95 -7.07 8.38
C THR A 115 6.37 -6.19 9.48
N TYR A 116 5.17 -6.55 9.93
CA TYR A 116 4.52 -5.95 11.09
C TYR A 116 4.77 -6.87 12.28
N ALA A 117 5.58 -6.42 13.24
CA ALA A 117 5.94 -7.21 14.42
C ALA A 117 5.36 -6.57 15.71
N SER A 118 4.86 -7.41 16.60
CA SER A 118 4.45 -7.03 17.96
C SER A 118 4.64 -8.21 18.91
N GLY A 119 5.54 -8.04 19.89
CA GLY A 119 5.95 -9.14 20.75
C GLY A 119 6.59 -10.27 19.93
N THR A 120 6.14 -11.50 20.13
CA THR A 120 6.61 -12.69 19.39
C THR A 120 5.88 -12.93 18.07
N ALA A 121 4.82 -12.15 17.79
CA ALA A 121 4.02 -12.32 16.59
C ALA A 121 4.52 -11.40 15.48
N GLN A 122 4.57 -11.93 14.26
CA GLN A 122 4.89 -11.19 13.06
C GLN A 122 3.91 -11.50 11.93
N TYR A 123 3.65 -10.50 11.11
CA TYR A 123 2.87 -10.62 9.88
C TYR A 123 3.66 -10.01 8.74
N VAL A 124 4.00 -10.82 7.74
CA VAL A 124 4.71 -10.38 6.54
C VAL A 124 3.68 -10.05 5.46
N ARG A 125 3.74 -8.82 4.96
CA ARG A 125 2.89 -8.33 3.87
C ARG A 125 3.72 -8.20 2.60
N PRO A 126 3.31 -8.82 1.49
CA PRO A 126 3.84 -8.49 0.17
C PRO A 126 3.51 -7.04 -0.21
N ILE A 127 4.50 -6.30 -0.67
CA ILE A 127 4.36 -4.91 -1.10
C ILE A 127 4.50 -4.84 -2.61
N THR A 128 3.44 -4.37 -3.27
CA THR A 128 3.44 -3.99 -4.67
C THR A 128 3.39 -2.47 -4.78
N LYS A 129 3.58 -1.92 -5.99
CA LYS A 129 3.53 -0.48 -6.24
C LYS A 129 4.48 0.36 -5.37
N PRO A 130 5.79 0.03 -5.26
CA PRO A 130 6.74 0.93 -4.62
C PRO A 130 6.80 2.26 -5.40
N VAL A 131 7.15 3.32 -4.69
CA VAL A 131 7.33 4.65 -5.30
C VAL A 131 8.71 4.71 -5.93
N ALA A 132 8.74 4.99 -7.24
CA ALA A 132 9.98 5.14 -7.99
C ALA A 132 10.93 6.15 -7.32
N GLY A 133 12.23 5.81 -7.26
CA GLY A 133 13.25 6.65 -6.64
C GLY A 133 13.24 6.70 -5.11
N THR A 134 12.40 5.90 -4.44
CA THR A 134 12.41 5.79 -2.97
C THR A 134 12.97 4.47 -2.46
N VAL A 135 13.20 3.50 -3.35
CA VAL A 135 13.69 2.18 -2.99
C VAL A 135 15.19 2.24 -2.77
N VAL A 136 15.61 1.85 -1.58
CA VAL A 136 17.01 1.72 -1.18
C VAL A 136 17.24 0.29 -0.72
N VAL A 137 18.33 -0.32 -1.18
CA VAL A 137 18.60 -1.75 -0.98
C VAL A 137 19.96 -1.93 -0.32
N GLY A 138 20.05 -2.88 0.61
CA GLY A 138 21.27 -3.30 1.26
C GLY A 138 21.56 -4.77 0.99
N ILE A 139 22.83 -5.11 0.85
CA ILE A 139 23.34 -6.49 0.86
C ILE A 139 24.42 -6.55 1.93
N GLN A 140 24.26 -7.42 2.93
CA GLN A 140 25.21 -7.57 4.03
C GLN A 140 25.55 -6.27 4.80
N GLY A 141 24.62 -5.31 4.85
CA GLY A 141 24.83 -4.01 5.48
C GLY A 141 25.44 -2.93 4.56
N ASP A 142 25.78 -3.29 3.31
CA ASP A 142 26.27 -2.33 2.32
C ASP A 142 25.15 -1.86 1.40
N GLN A 143 24.96 -0.55 1.34
CA GLN A 143 23.98 0.08 0.46
C GLN A 143 24.35 -0.13 -1.02
N GLN A 144 23.40 -0.64 -1.78
CA GLN A 144 23.52 -0.87 -3.21
C GLN A 144 22.98 0.33 -4.00
N GLN A 145 23.48 0.48 -5.23
CA GLN A 145 23.04 1.52 -6.16
C GLN A 145 22.09 0.97 -7.23
N GLU A 146 20.89 1.56 -7.32
CA GLU A 146 19.89 1.28 -8.35
C GLU A 146 20.45 1.56 -9.76
N ALA A 147 20.00 0.79 -10.77
CA ALA A 147 20.48 0.78 -12.16
C ALA A 147 21.94 0.37 -12.38
N ILE A 148 22.70 0.09 -11.30
CA ILE A 148 24.06 -0.48 -11.37
C ILE A 148 24.09 -1.89 -10.79
N HIS A 149 23.54 -2.07 -9.59
CA HIS A 149 23.56 -3.35 -8.88
C HIS A 149 22.21 -4.07 -8.99
N PHE A 150 21.11 -3.31 -9.05
CA PHE A 150 19.76 -3.83 -9.13
C PHE A 150 18.81 -2.89 -9.87
N ASP A 151 17.71 -3.44 -10.35
CA ASP A 151 16.56 -2.73 -10.91
C ASP A 151 15.30 -3.02 -10.09
N VAL A 152 14.34 -2.08 -10.12
CA VAL A 152 13.06 -2.21 -9.41
C VAL A 152 11.90 -2.18 -10.38
N ASP A 153 11.09 -3.23 -10.39
CA ASP A 153 9.78 -3.19 -11.03
C ASP A 153 8.78 -2.49 -10.11
N THR A 154 8.45 -1.25 -10.45
CA THR A 154 7.52 -0.43 -9.66
C THR A 154 6.05 -0.82 -9.81
N VAL A 155 5.72 -1.76 -10.70
CA VAL A 155 4.37 -2.32 -10.86
C VAL A 155 4.19 -3.52 -9.94
N THR A 156 5.17 -4.43 -9.90
CA THR A 156 5.09 -5.68 -9.14
C THR A 156 5.75 -5.61 -7.76
N GLY A 157 6.65 -4.65 -7.55
CA GLY A 157 7.43 -4.55 -6.32
C GLY A 157 8.56 -5.57 -6.24
N VAL A 158 9.11 -6.01 -7.37
CA VAL A 158 10.23 -6.96 -7.40
C VAL A 158 11.54 -6.23 -7.65
N ILE A 159 12.53 -6.48 -6.80
CA ILE A 159 13.93 -6.10 -7.00
C ILE A 159 14.61 -7.21 -7.81
N THR A 160 15.35 -6.84 -8.86
CA THR A 160 16.16 -7.76 -9.65
C THR A 160 17.62 -7.37 -9.56
N PHE A 161 18.47 -8.23 -9.01
CA PHE A 161 19.91 -8.01 -8.95
C PHE A 161 20.61 -8.47 -10.22
N ASN A 162 21.67 -7.77 -10.61
CA ASN A 162 22.52 -8.17 -11.74
C ASN A 162 23.35 -9.43 -11.43
N HIS A 163 23.67 -9.63 -10.14
CA HIS A 163 24.31 -10.83 -9.62
C HIS A 163 23.48 -11.33 -8.42
N PRO A 164 23.10 -12.63 -8.38
CA PRO A 164 22.43 -13.18 -7.21
C PRO A 164 23.21 -12.92 -5.93
N PRO A 165 22.56 -12.49 -4.83
CA PRO A 165 23.22 -12.38 -3.54
C PRO A 165 23.79 -13.74 -3.08
N ASP A 166 25.00 -13.72 -2.52
CA ASP A 166 25.69 -14.91 -2.05
C ASP A 166 24.91 -15.67 -0.98
N ILE A 167 25.23 -16.97 -0.83
CA ILE A 167 24.60 -17.86 0.14
C ILE A 167 24.75 -17.30 1.57
N GLY A 168 23.62 -17.16 2.26
CA GLY A 168 23.59 -16.72 3.66
C GLY A 168 23.67 -15.22 3.86
N VAL A 169 23.72 -14.43 2.78
CA VAL A 169 23.79 -12.97 2.87
C VAL A 169 22.40 -12.37 3.03
N GLU A 170 22.24 -11.47 4.00
CA GLU A 170 20.98 -10.74 4.20
C GLU A 170 20.77 -9.71 3.09
N VAL A 171 19.56 -9.72 2.52
CA VAL A 171 19.07 -8.71 1.60
C VAL A 171 18.06 -7.84 2.33
N THR A 172 18.33 -6.55 2.41
CA THR A 172 17.49 -5.57 3.08
C THR A 172 16.98 -4.51 2.11
N ALA A 173 15.82 -3.92 2.42
CA ALA A 173 15.28 -2.81 1.64
C ALA A 173 14.47 -1.82 2.48
N GLY A 174 14.56 -0.54 2.10
CA GLY A 174 13.64 0.52 2.50
C GLY A 174 12.97 1.14 1.29
N PHE A 175 11.70 1.55 1.42
CA PHE A 175 10.90 2.08 0.33
C PHE A 175 9.67 2.84 0.82
N GLU A 176 9.18 3.79 0.00
CA GLU A 176 7.77 4.19 0.06
C GLU A 176 6.93 3.31 -0.88
N PHE A 177 5.64 3.13 -0.58
CA PHE A 177 4.74 2.37 -1.43
C PHE A 177 3.32 2.92 -1.45
N ASP A 178 2.63 2.65 -2.55
CA ASP A 178 1.21 2.91 -2.72
C ASP A 178 0.39 1.62 -2.53
N VAL A 179 -0.88 1.77 -2.17
CA VAL A 179 -1.85 0.67 -2.11
C VAL A 179 -2.63 0.63 -3.43
N PRO A 180 -2.73 -0.52 -4.12
CA PRO A 180 -3.60 -0.65 -5.27
C PRO A 180 -5.06 -0.66 -4.81
N VAL A 181 -5.84 0.32 -5.24
CA VAL A 181 -7.24 0.49 -4.82
C VAL A 181 -8.16 0.75 -6.01
N ARG A 182 -9.47 0.74 -5.79
CA ARG A 182 -10.48 1.35 -6.66
C ARG A 182 -11.48 2.14 -5.83
N PHE A 183 -12.31 2.96 -6.47
CA PHE A 183 -13.50 3.49 -5.82
C PHE A 183 -14.43 2.34 -5.40
N ASP A 184 -15.06 2.47 -4.24
CA ASP A 184 -16.05 1.53 -3.70
C ASP A 184 -17.47 2.08 -3.79
N THR A 185 -17.71 2.98 -4.75
CA THR A 185 -19.02 3.58 -5.05
C THR A 185 -19.23 3.77 -6.55
N ASP A 186 -20.47 3.63 -6.99
CA ASP A 186 -20.95 3.88 -8.35
C ASP A 186 -21.34 5.35 -8.59
N ARG A 187 -21.32 6.17 -7.54
CA ARG A 187 -21.64 7.59 -7.59
C ARG A 187 -20.82 8.39 -6.57
N ILE A 188 -20.46 9.62 -6.93
CA ILE A 188 -19.98 10.62 -5.98
C ILE A 188 -21.05 11.70 -5.85
N GLN A 189 -21.55 11.91 -4.64
CA GLN A 189 -22.51 12.99 -4.35
C GLN A 189 -21.73 14.19 -3.80
N THR A 190 -21.67 15.27 -4.59
CA THR A 190 -21.10 16.55 -4.18
C THR A 190 -22.18 17.61 -4.22
N SER A 191 -22.28 18.42 -3.16
CA SER A 191 -23.22 19.54 -3.06
C SER A 191 -22.45 20.79 -2.64
N VAL A 192 -22.56 21.85 -3.45
CA VAL A 192 -21.89 23.13 -3.20
C VAL A 192 -22.43 23.79 -1.92
N ALA A 193 -23.74 23.63 -1.64
CA ALA A 193 -24.37 24.14 -0.43
C ALA A 193 -23.90 23.38 0.82
N SER A 194 -23.76 22.06 0.72
CA SER A 194 -23.24 21.17 1.77
C SER A 194 -21.78 21.49 2.10
N PHE A 195 -20.98 21.81 1.08
CA PHE A 195 -19.57 22.17 1.27
C PHE A 195 -19.40 23.46 2.09
N GLN A 196 -20.22 24.49 1.81
CA GLN A 196 -20.24 25.72 2.62
C GLN A 196 -20.75 25.51 4.04
N ALA A 197 -21.57 24.47 4.26
CA ALA A 197 -22.05 24.05 5.58
C ALA A 197 -21.09 23.12 6.34
N GLY A 198 -19.93 22.76 5.75
CA GLY A 198 -18.93 21.89 6.37
C GLY A 198 -19.25 20.40 6.26
N GLU A 199 -20.19 19.99 5.40
CA GLU A 199 -20.45 18.58 5.11
C GLU A 199 -19.36 17.99 4.20
N VAL A 200 -18.89 16.81 4.58
CA VAL A 200 -17.80 16.11 3.92
C VAL A 200 -18.40 15.06 2.97
N PRO A 201 -18.04 15.05 1.68
CA PRO A 201 -18.54 14.01 0.76
C PRO A 201 -17.99 12.65 1.18
N ASN A 202 -18.81 11.60 1.13
CA ASN A 202 -18.31 10.24 1.31
C ASN A 202 -17.68 9.75 0.00
N VAL A 203 -16.39 9.41 0.04
CA VAL A 203 -15.63 8.93 -1.13
C VAL A 203 -14.93 7.64 -0.75
N PRO A 204 -15.65 6.51 -0.75
CA PRO A 204 -15.12 5.26 -0.25
C PRO A 204 -14.19 4.65 -1.30
N VAL A 205 -13.07 4.12 -0.82
CA VAL A 205 -11.99 3.51 -1.60
C VAL A 205 -11.61 2.19 -0.96
N VAL A 206 -11.35 1.18 -1.78
CA VAL A 206 -11.07 -0.17 -1.30
C VAL A 206 -9.88 -0.80 -2.04
N GLU A 207 -9.00 -1.46 -1.29
CA GLU A 207 -7.87 -2.22 -1.82
C GLU A 207 -8.34 -3.31 -2.79
N VAL A 208 -7.62 -3.48 -3.89
CA VAL A 208 -7.82 -4.57 -4.84
C VAL A 208 -6.59 -5.47 -4.86
N ARG A 209 -6.80 -6.76 -5.17
CA ARG A 209 -5.70 -7.69 -5.44
C ARG A 209 -5.37 -7.58 -6.94
N ILE A 210 -4.09 -7.49 -7.24
CA ILE A 210 -3.52 -7.40 -8.59
C ILE A 210 -2.49 -8.49 -8.79
#